data_AF-A0AAD7ZCS5-F1
#
_entry.id   AF-A0AAD7ZCS5-F1
#
_cell.length_a   1.000
_cell.length_b   1.000
_cell.length_c   1.000
_cell.angle_alpha   90.00
_cell.angle_beta   90.00
_cell.angle_gamma   90.00
#
_symmetry.space_group_name_H-M   'P 1'
#
loop_
_entity.id
_entity.type
_entity.pdbx_description
1 polymer ?
#
loop_
_entity_poly.entity_id
_entity_poly.type
_entity_poly.pdbx_seq_one_letter_code
_entity_poly.pdbx_strand_id
1 'polypeptide(L)'
;MVLIVIMPDELRNHLRNIWKNERELILAFLPVLANCEMEYPTDALFIKVLSVPPIKMRPVCLMDDKLVQHSRNGTYKTILENSFVLTAIIKAIQNGMNTLLPPTQSMLKAMKGKSLLENMNTAYNELQDSVNALLDNTQGYYNKKIAAPGLKQVLEKKEGLIRQHMMGKRVNFAARTVITPDPNLRIEEIGIPEAFATKLTYPVPVTTK
;
A
#
# COMPACT_ATOMS: atom_id res chain seq x y z
N MET A 1 -1.85 -30.26 -21.99
CA MET A 1 -1.36 -29.95 -20.63
C MET A 1 -2.52 -29.30 -19.88
N VAL A 2 -3.20 -30.03 -19.00
CA VAL A 2 -4.34 -29.48 -18.24
C VAL A 2 -3.76 -28.52 -17.20
N LEU A 3 -4.11 -27.24 -17.29
CA LEU A 3 -3.71 -26.25 -16.31
C LEU A 3 -4.54 -26.49 -15.05
N ILE A 4 -3.99 -27.19 -14.06
CA ILE A 4 -4.62 -27.37 -12.76
C ILE A 4 -4.40 -26.08 -11.99
N VAL A 5 -5.49 -25.35 -11.72
CA VAL A 5 -5.46 -24.14 -10.88
C VAL A 5 -5.62 -24.59 -9.43
N ILE A 6 -4.64 -24.24 -8.59
CA ILE A 6 -4.65 -24.55 -7.15
C ILE A 6 -5.24 -23.36 -6.40
N MET A 7 -6.18 -23.61 -5.49
CA MET A 7 -6.79 -22.55 -4.69
C MET A 7 -5.82 -22.07 -3.59
N PRO A 8 -5.91 -20.79 -3.17
CA PRO A 8 -5.05 -20.27 -2.10
C PRO A 8 -5.16 -21.05 -0.77
N ASP A 9 -6.35 -21.54 -0.43
CA ASP A 9 -6.56 -22.35 0.79
C ASP A 9 -5.90 -23.73 0.70
N GLU A 10 -5.93 -24.36 -0.48
CA GLU A 10 -5.24 -25.62 -0.74
C GLU A 10 -3.74 -25.42 -0.64
N LEU A 11 -3.21 -24.36 -1.27
CA LEU A 11 -1.81 -23.99 -1.17
C LEU A 11 -1.37 -23.76 0.28
N ARG A 12 -2.18 -23.08 1.10
CA ARG A 12 -1.91 -22.91 2.52
C ARG A 12 -1.85 -24.26 3.25
N ASN A 13 -2.78 -25.17 2.98
CA ASN A 13 -2.77 -26.49 3.60
C ASN A 13 -1.54 -27.32 3.19
N HIS A 14 -1.12 -27.23 1.92
CA HIS A 14 0.11 -27.85 1.46
C HIS A 14 1.34 -27.29 2.20
N LEU A 15 1.46 -25.97 2.34
CA LEU A 15 2.57 -25.36 3.08
C LEU A 15 2.58 -25.74 4.57
N ARG A 16 1.41 -25.86 5.19
CA ARG A 16 1.30 -26.37 6.57
C ARG A 16 1.74 -27.82 6.69
N ASN A 17 1.43 -28.66 5.71
CA ASN A 17 1.88 -30.06 5.69
C ASN A 17 3.39 -30.16 5.48
N ILE A 18 3.97 -29.32 4.61
CA ILE A 18 5.43 -29.25 4.43
C ILE A 18 6.09 -28.79 5.74
N TRP A 19 5.52 -27.80 6.44
CA TRP A 19 6.04 -27.37 7.74
C TRP A 19 6.04 -28.48 8.80
N LYS A 20 5.02 -29.36 8.79
CA LYS A 20 4.97 -30.52 9.70
C LYS A 20 6.02 -31.57 9.37
N ASN A 21 6.27 -31.81 8.09
CA ASN A 21 7.17 -32.88 7.64
C ASN A 21 8.64 -32.43 7.61
N GLU A 22 8.91 -31.20 7.16
CA GLU A 22 10.24 -30.70 6.81
C GLU A 22 10.53 -29.32 7.43
N ARG A 23 10.39 -29.22 8.75
CA ARG A 23 10.63 -27.96 9.48
C ARG A 23 12.06 -27.43 9.32
N GLU A 24 13.06 -28.30 9.43
CA GLU A 24 14.48 -27.92 9.39
C GLU A 24 14.85 -27.28 8.04
N LEU A 25 14.31 -27.82 6.95
CA LEU A 25 14.54 -27.31 5.60
C LEU A 25 13.94 -25.91 5.42
N ILE A 26 12.71 -25.67 5.86
CA ILE A 26 12.08 -24.34 5.75
C ILE A 26 12.85 -23.31 6.59
N LEU A 27 13.29 -23.69 7.79
CA LEU A 27 14.09 -22.79 8.64
C LEU A 27 15.45 -22.46 8.04
N ALA A 28 16.06 -23.38 7.29
CA ALA A 28 17.30 -23.11 6.57
C ALA A 28 17.09 -22.10 5.43
N PHE A 29 15.97 -22.17 4.70
CA PHE A 29 15.67 -21.22 3.62
C PHE A 29 15.14 -19.86 4.12
N LEU A 30 14.31 -19.88 5.15
CA LEU A 30 13.60 -18.71 5.68
C LEU A 30 13.81 -18.61 7.20
N PRO A 31 15.01 -18.19 7.65
CA PRO A 31 15.33 -18.11 9.07
C PRO A 31 14.44 -17.12 9.83
N VAL A 32 13.81 -16.16 9.13
CA VAL A 32 12.87 -15.19 9.70
C VAL A 32 11.67 -15.88 10.36
N LEU A 33 11.25 -17.05 9.87
CA LEU A 33 10.13 -17.80 10.42
C LEU A 33 10.43 -18.44 11.79
N ALA A 34 11.71 -18.52 12.18
CA ALA A 34 12.10 -19.05 13.49
C ALA A 34 11.57 -18.21 14.66
N ASN A 35 11.40 -16.90 14.44
CA ASN A 35 11.02 -15.94 15.47
C ASN A 35 9.50 -15.71 15.55
N CYS A 36 8.69 -16.42 14.76
CA CYS A 36 7.24 -16.26 14.76
C CYS A 36 6.57 -17.15 15.82
N GLU A 37 5.78 -16.55 16.72
CA GLU A 37 5.02 -17.26 17.77
C GLU A 37 3.71 -17.92 17.26
N MET A 38 3.64 -18.31 15.99
CA MET A 38 2.45 -18.92 15.39
C MET A 38 2.58 -20.44 15.30
N GLU A 39 1.46 -21.17 15.39
CA GLU A 39 1.44 -22.64 15.22
C GLU A 39 2.00 -23.05 13.84
N TYR A 40 1.64 -22.31 12.80
CA TYR A 40 2.16 -22.46 11.45
C TYR A 40 2.75 -21.13 10.96
N PRO A 41 4.07 -20.91 11.11
CA PRO A 41 4.75 -19.70 10.63
C PRO A 41 4.56 -19.44 9.13
N THR A 42 4.38 -20.49 8.33
CA THR A 42 4.12 -20.42 6.88
C THR A 42 2.85 -19.62 6.53
N ASP A 43 1.89 -19.51 7.46
CA ASP A 43 0.68 -18.73 7.24
C ASP A 43 0.96 -17.23 7.11
N ALA A 44 2.12 -16.75 7.59
CA ALA A 44 2.56 -15.37 7.43
C ALA A 44 2.69 -14.92 5.96
N LEU A 45 2.83 -15.88 5.03
CA LEU A 45 2.91 -15.61 3.59
C LEU A 45 1.55 -15.22 2.99
N PHE A 46 0.44 -15.43 3.70
CA PHE A 46 -0.91 -15.14 3.24
C PHE A 46 -1.52 -13.94 3.96
N ILE A 47 -2.16 -13.06 3.20
CA ILE A 47 -2.88 -11.91 3.75
C ILE A 47 -4.35 -12.26 3.90
N LYS A 48 -4.80 -12.50 5.15
CA LYS A 48 -6.23 -12.70 5.47
C LYS A 48 -6.97 -11.38 5.69
N VAL A 49 -6.30 -10.40 6.28
CA VAL A 49 -6.88 -9.10 6.64
C VAL A 49 -5.98 -8.01 6.09
N LEU A 50 -6.58 -7.11 5.32
CA LEU A 50 -5.88 -5.95 4.77
C LEU A 50 -6.04 -4.75 5.70
N SER A 51 -4.91 -4.20 6.16
CA SER A 51 -4.91 -3.02 7.01
C SER A 51 -5.20 -1.76 6.20
N VAL A 52 -6.22 -1.01 6.60
CA VAL A 52 -6.56 0.27 5.97
C VAL A 52 -5.96 1.41 6.78
N PRO A 53 -5.13 2.29 6.17
CA PRO A 53 -4.51 3.38 6.90
C PRO A 53 -5.56 4.43 7.32
N PRO A 54 -5.34 5.13 8.46
CA PRO A 54 -6.22 6.17 8.96
C PRO A 54 -6.48 7.30 7.94
N ILE A 55 -7.59 8.02 8.11
CA ILE A 55 -8.04 9.09 7.20
C ILE A 55 -6.98 10.19 7.03
N LYS A 56 -6.23 10.52 8.10
CA LYS A 56 -5.15 11.53 8.06
C LYS A 56 -4.06 11.18 7.03
N MET A 57 -3.85 9.89 6.75
CA MET A 57 -2.84 9.40 5.79
C MET A 57 -3.36 9.30 4.35
N ARG A 58 -4.64 9.65 4.12
CA ARG A 58 -5.32 9.64 2.81
C ARG A 58 -6.20 10.89 2.66
N PRO A 59 -5.62 12.09 2.67
CA PRO A 59 -6.37 13.34 2.57
C PRO A 59 -7.04 13.49 1.19
N VAL A 60 -8.12 14.28 1.15
CA VAL A 60 -8.75 14.73 -0.11
C VAL A 60 -7.85 15.79 -0.75
N CYS A 61 -7.67 15.73 -2.07
CA CYS A 61 -6.90 16.70 -2.83
C CYS A 61 -7.84 17.68 -3.52
N LEU A 62 -7.48 18.96 -3.55
CA LEU A 62 -8.16 19.96 -4.38
C LEU A 62 -7.36 20.09 -5.68
N MET A 63 -7.97 19.76 -6.82
CA MET A 63 -7.40 19.97 -8.16
C MET A 63 -8.40 20.79 -8.97
N ASP A 64 -7.96 21.92 -9.54
CA ASP A 64 -8.78 22.81 -10.36
C ASP A 64 -10.16 23.12 -9.72
N ASP A 65 -10.15 23.53 -8.45
CA ASP A 65 -11.33 23.79 -7.59
C ASP A 65 -12.30 22.61 -7.39
N LYS A 66 -11.92 21.40 -7.81
CA LYS A 66 -12.69 20.17 -7.56
C LYS A 66 -12.05 19.31 -6.49
N LEU A 67 -12.89 18.79 -5.60
CA LEU A 67 -12.49 17.82 -4.58
C LEU A 67 -12.29 16.45 -5.22
N VAL A 68 -11.04 15.99 -5.24
CA VAL A 68 -10.63 14.70 -5.77
C VAL A 68 -10.23 13.79 -4.61
N GLN A 69 -10.75 12.56 -4.62
CA GLN A 69 -10.40 11.56 -3.62
C GLN A 69 -8.93 11.14 -3.73
N HIS A 70 -8.34 10.72 -2.60
CA HIS A 70 -6.99 10.17 -2.62
C HIS A 70 -6.92 8.95 -3.55
N SER A 71 -5.89 8.88 -4.40
CA SER A 71 -5.72 7.82 -5.41
C SER A 71 -5.81 6.39 -4.84
N ARG A 72 -5.19 6.12 -3.67
CA ARG A 72 -5.31 4.85 -2.92
C ARG A 72 -6.75 4.43 -2.59
N ASN A 73 -7.70 5.36 -2.43
CA ASN A 73 -9.09 5.03 -2.10
C ASN A 73 -9.78 4.30 -3.25
N GLY A 74 -9.42 4.60 -4.50
CA GLY A 74 -9.92 3.88 -5.67
C GLY A 74 -9.56 2.40 -5.60
N THR A 75 -8.29 2.08 -5.32
CA THR A 75 -7.83 0.69 -5.19
C THR A 75 -8.55 -0.05 -4.04
N TYR A 76 -8.71 0.59 -2.88
CA TYR A 76 -9.46 -0.03 -1.77
C TYR A 76 -10.93 -0.29 -2.12
N LYS A 77 -11.57 0.61 -2.87
CA LYS A 77 -12.94 0.43 -3.33
C LYS A 77 -13.05 -0.81 -4.23
N THR A 78 -12.15 -0.96 -5.20
CA THR A 78 -12.10 -2.14 -6.08
C THR A 78 -11.87 -3.44 -5.30
N ILE A 79 -10.96 -3.43 -4.31
CA ILE A 79 -10.72 -4.59 -3.43
C ILE A 79 -12.01 -4.98 -2.67
N LEU A 80 -12.74 -4.00 -2.15
CA LEU A 80 -14.01 -4.24 -1.44
C LEU A 80 -15.09 -4.81 -2.37
N GLU A 81 -15.22 -4.26 -3.58
CA GLU A 81 -16.15 -4.77 -4.59
C GLU A 81 -15.84 -6.23 -4.96
N ASN A 82 -14.56 -6.55 -5.22
CA ASN A 82 -14.13 -7.91 -5.55
C ASN A 82 -14.32 -8.89 -4.37
N SER A 83 -14.04 -8.45 -3.14
CA SER A 83 -14.28 -9.26 -1.93
C SER A 83 -15.77 -9.55 -1.72
N PHE A 84 -16.63 -8.58 -2.01
CA PHE A 84 -18.07 -8.75 -1.94
C PHE A 84 -18.58 -9.74 -2.99
N VAL A 85 -18.08 -9.64 -4.23
CA VAL A 85 -18.38 -10.59 -5.31
C VAL A 85 -17.95 -12.00 -4.94
N LEU A 86 -16.73 -12.19 -4.45
CA LEU A 86 -16.24 -13.48 -3.99
C LEU A 86 -17.13 -14.09 -2.89
N THR A 87 -17.49 -13.28 -1.90
CA THR A 87 -18.38 -13.70 -0.81
C THR A 87 -19.77 -14.10 -1.32
N ALA A 88 -20.28 -13.39 -2.33
CA ALA A 88 -21.55 -13.71 -2.97
C ALA A 88 -21.50 -15.06 -3.69
N ILE A 89 -20.43 -15.35 -4.43
CA ILE A 89 -20.27 -16.62 -5.13
C ILE A 89 -20.16 -17.79 -4.12
N ILE A 90 -19.39 -17.62 -3.03
CA ILE A 90 -19.27 -18.63 -1.98
C ILE A 90 -20.65 -18.93 -1.35
N LYS A 91 -21.43 -17.89 -1.05
CA LYS A 91 -22.80 -18.04 -0.53
C LYS A 91 -23.74 -18.71 -1.54
N ALA A 92 -23.58 -18.41 -2.84
CA ALA A 92 -24.34 -19.04 -3.91
C ALA A 92 -24.06 -20.54 -4.02
N ILE A 93 -22.79 -20.95 -3.83
CA ILE A 93 -22.37 -22.36 -3.82
C ILE A 93 -22.97 -23.10 -2.62
N GLN A 94 -22.98 -22.47 -1.44
CA GLN A 94 -23.42 -23.10 -0.19
C GLN A 94 -24.95 -23.21 -0.06
N ASN A 95 -25.69 -22.14 -0.39
CA ASN A 95 -27.13 -22.06 -0.11
C ASN A 95 -28.02 -22.12 -1.38
N GLY A 96 -27.41 -22.21 -2.56
CA GLY A 96 -28.12 -22.09 -3.84
C GLY A 96 -28.50 -20.64 -4.17
N MET A 97 -28.78 -20.38 -5.45
CA MET A 97 -28.98 -19.03 -6.02
C MET A 97 -30.13 -18.22 -5.39
N ASN A 98 -31.09 -18.89 -4.75
CA ASN A 98 -32.41 -18.32 -4.42
C ASN A 98 -32.45 -17.45 -3.16
N THR A 99 -31.39 -17.43 -2.33
CA THR A 99 -31.32 -16.61 -1.10
C THR A 99 -30.48 -15.33 -1.26
N LEU A 100 -29.94 -15.07 -2.46
CA LEU A 100 -29.05 -13.93 -2.71
C LEU A 100 -29.86 -12.64 -2.89
N LEU A 101 -29.33 -11.53 -2.36
CA LEU A 101 -29.93 -10.21 -2.57
C LEU A 101 -29.96 -9.88 -4.08
N PRO A 102 -30.96 -9.12 -4.59
CA PRO A 102 -31.06 -8.75 -6.01
C PRO A 102 -29.77 -8.17 -6.64
N PRO A 103 -28.99 -7.28 -5.96
CA PRO A 103 -27.75 -6.76 -6.54
C PRO A 103 -26.64 -7.80 -6.66
N THR A 104 -26.63 -8.86 -5.84
CA THR A 104 -25.62 -9.92 -5.94
C THR A 104 -25.90 -10.86 -7.11
N GLN A 105 -27.19 -11.06 -7.44
CA GLN A 105 -27.58 -11.89 -8.58
C GLN A 105 -27.22 -11.26 -9.93
N SER A 106 -27.30 -9.94 -10.07
CA SER A 106 -26.92 -9.24 -11.30
C SER A 106 -25.41 -9.23 -11.52
N MET A 107 -24.62 -9.06 -10.45
CA MET A 107 -23.15 -9.14 -10.52
C MET A 107 -22.67 -10.56 -10.87
N LEU A 108 -23.34 -11.59 -10.34
CA LEU A 108 -23.03 -12.99 -10.70
C LEU A 108 -23.33 -13.28 -12.17
N LYS A 109 -24.46 -12.80 -12.69
CA LYS A 109 -24.87 -12.97 -14.09
C LYS A 109 -24.00 -12.18 -15.08
N ALA A 110 -23.34 -11.12 -14.62
CA ALA A 110 -22.39 -10.35 -15.43
C ALA A 110 -21.05 -11.07 -15.66
N MET A 111 -20.74 -12.08 -14.85
CA MET A 111 -19.50 -12.85 -14.95
C MET A 111 -19.65 -13.96 -16.02
N LYS A 112 -18.75 -13.92 -17.01
CA LYS A 112 -18.81 -14.70 -18.27
C LYS A 112 -18.27 -16.14 -18.16
N GLY A 113 -18.09 -16.71 -16.97
CA GLY A 113 -17.60 -18.09 -16.84
C GLY A 113 -18.69 -19.11 -17.18
N LYS A 114 -18.28 -20.23 -17.78
CA LYS A 114 -19.18 -21.32 -18.18
C LYS A 114 -19.59 -22.18 -16.98
N SER A 115 -18.82 -22.12 -15.89
CA SER A 115 -19.04 -22.86 -14.64
C SER A 115 -18.89 -21.94 -13.42
N LEU A 116 -19.60 -22.27 -12.33
CA LEU A 116 -19.53 -21.58 -11.04
C LEU A 116 -18.11 -21.62 -10.44
N LEU A 117 -17.37 -22.71 -10.68
CA LEU A 117 -15.97 -22.86 -10.25
C LEU A 117 -15.02 -21.96 -11.05
N GLU A 118 -15.27 -21.80 -12.35
CA GLU A 118 -14.49 -20.90 -13.21
C GLU A 118 -14.71 -19.43 -12.78
N ASN A 119 -15.95 -19.07 -12.46
CA ASN A 119 -16.26 -17.75 -11.90
C ASN A 119 -15.57 -17.51 -10.55
N MET A 120 -15.48 -18.52 -9.69
CA MET A 120 -14.72 -18.43 -8.43
C MET A 120 -13.23 -18.17 -8.69
N ASN A 121 -12.62 -18.92 -9.61
CA ASN A 121 -11.21 -18.74 -9.97
C ASN A 121 -10.94 -17.34 -10.50
N THR A 122 -11.78 -16.85 -11.42
CA THR A 122 -11.67 -15.49 -11.96
C THR A 122 -11.80 -14.45 -10.86
N ALA A 123 -12.77 -14.59 -9.94
CA ALA A 123 -12.95 -13.68 -8.81
C ALA A 123 -11.72 -13.65 -7.88
N TYR A 124 -11.12 -14.82 -7.61
CA TYR A 124 -9.89 -14.89 -6.81
C TYR A 124 -8.72 -14.20 -7.51
N ASN A 125 -8.55 -14.39 -8.82
CA ASN A 125 -7.51 -13.73 -9.60
C ASN A 125 -7.70 -12.21 -9.62
N GLU A 126 -8.92 -11.72 -9.85
CA GLU A 126 -9.23 -10.29 -9.83
C GLU A 126 -8.98 -9.66 -8.45
N LEU A 127 -9.32 -10.38 -7.38
CA LEU A 127 -9.03 -9.95 -6.01
C LEU A 127 -7.51 -9.91 -5.77
N GLN A 128 -6.78 -10.94 -6.19
CA GLN A 128 -5.33 -11.02 -6.08
C GLN A 128 -4.66 -9.87 -6.85
N ASP A 129 -5.10 -9.59 -8.08
CA ASP A 129 -4.58 -8.51 -8.90
C ASP A 129 -4.85 -7.13 -8.28
N SER A 130 -6.02 -6.96 -7.65
CA SER A 130 -6.36 -5.72 -6.96
C SER A 130 -5.50 -5.48 -5.72
N VAL A 131 -5.19 -6.55 -4.96
CA VAL A 131 -4.26 -6.48 -3.82
C VAL A 131 -2.83 -6.27 -4.29
N ASN A 132 -2.41 -6.94 -5.38
CA ASN A 132 -1.11 -6.74 -5.98
C ASN A 132 -0.94 -5.28 -6.43
N ALA A 133 -1.94 -4.69 -7.08
CA ALA A 133 -1.92 -3.30 -7.52
C ALA A 133 -1.77 -2.30 -6.34
N LEU A 134 -2.25 -2.65 -5.14
CA LEU A 134 -2.05 -1.84 -3.94
C LEU A 134 -0.58 -1.87 -3.46
N LEU A 135 0.07 -3.03 -3.52
CA LEU A 135 1.45 -3.22 -3.04
C LEU A 135 2.48 -2.81 -4.09
N ASP A 136 2.36 -3.34 -5.29
CA ASP A 136 3.27 -3.12 -6.41
C ASP A 136 2.51 -3.01 -7.73
N ASN A 137 2.44 -1.79 -8.26
CA ASN A 137 1.83 -1.51 -9.55
C ASN A 137 2.87 -1.45 -10.70
N THR A 138 4.01 -2.13 -10.59
CA THR A 138 5.02 -2.19 -11.67
C THR A 138 4.64 -3.18 -12.77
N GLN A 139 3.95 -4.27 -12.41
CA GLN A 139 3.52 -5.34 -13.32
C GLN A 139 2.40 -4.91 -14.28
N GLY A 140 1.80 -3.73 -14.08
CA GLY A 140 0.81 -3.11 -14.97
C GLY A 140 1.38 -2.52 -16.27
N TYR A 141 2.37 -3.19 -16.89
CA TYR A 141 3.05 -2.73 -18.11
C TYR A 141 2.08 -2.51 -19.30
N TYR A 142 0.86 -3.06 -19.22
CA TYR A 142 -0.15 -3.02 -20.28
C TYR A 142 -1.17 -1.88 -20.22
N ASN A 143 -1.31 -1.12 -19.12
CA ASN A 143 -2.30 -0.02 -19.05
C ASN A 143 -1.70 1.26 -18.45
N LYS A 144 -1.03 2.02 -19.32
CA LYS A 144 -0.33 3.31 -19.05
C LYS A 144 -1.21 4.48 -18.59
N LYS A 145 -2.50 4.30 -18.31
CA LYS A 145 -3.41 5.39 -17.94
C LYS A 145 -3.69 5.38 -16.43
N ILE A 146 -2.88 6.14 -15.70
CA ILE A 146 -3.23 6.72 -14.38
C ILE A 146 -3.64 5.67 -13.34
N ALA A 147 -2.88 4.58 -13.23
CA ALA A 147 -3.04 3.68 -12.11
C ALA A 147 -2.33 4.29 -10.89
N ALA A 148 -2.99 4.24 -9.72
CA ALA A 148 -2.44 4.74 -8.46
C ALA A 148 -1.04 4.13 -8.20
N PRO A 149 -0.04 4.91 -7.75
CA PRO A 149 1.24 4.32 -7.38
C PRO A 149 1.03 3.35 -6.21
N GLY A 150 1.55 2.13 -6.36
CA GLY A 150 1.58 1.13 -5.29
C GLY A 150 2.52 1.54 -4.16
N LEU A 151 2.42 0.84 -3.03
CA LEU A 151 3.21 1.12 -1.83
C LEU A 151 4.72 1.09 -2.10
N LYS A 152 5.19 0.10 -2.86
CA LYS A 152 6.59 -0.03 -3.25
C LYS A 152 7.11 1.20 -4.00
N GLN A 153 6.33 1.71 -4.96
CA GLN A 153 6.69 2.90 -5.74
C GLN A 153 6.80 4.15 -4.86
N VAL A 154 6.00 4.25 -3.79
CA VAL A 154 6.05 5.36 -2.83
C VAL A 154 7.33 5.30 -1.98
N LEU A 155 7.85 4.11 -1.70
CA LEU A 155 9.02 3.92 -0.86
C LEU A 155 10.35 4.03 -1.63
N GLU A 156 10.46 3.38 -2.79
CA GLU A 156 11.76 3.12 -3.45
C GLU A 156 12.24 4.23 -4.39
N LYS A 157 11.36 5.10 -4.89
CA LYS A 157 11.73 6.10 -5.90
C LYS A 157 12.74 7.13 -5.39
N LYS A 158 13.43 7.84 -6.31
CA LYS A 158 14.27 9.01 -5.97
C LYS A 158 13.45 10.08 -5.25
N GLU A 159 12.22 10.30 -5.71
CA GLU A 159 11.19 11.13 -5.06
C GLU A 159 10.35 10.33 -4.04
N GLY A 160 10.84 9.16 -3.60
CA GLY A 160 10.20 8.30 -2.64
C GLY A 160 10.38 8.79 -1.20
N LEU A 161 9.61 8.19 -0.29
CA LEU A 161 9.55 8.60 1.11
C LEU A 161 10.92 8.58 1.81
N ILE A 162 11.71 7.52 1.60
CA ILE A 162 12.97 7.32 2.31
C ILE A 162 13.97 8.43 1.98
N ARG A 163 14.16 8.73 0.70
CA ARG A 163 15.16 9.72 0.27
C ARG A 163 14.67 11.16 0.42
N GLN A 164 13.44 11.42 0.00
CA GLN A 164 12.92 12.79 -0.07
C GLN A 164 12.39 13.32 1.28
N HIS A 165 11.93 12.44 2.16
CA HIS A 165 11.24 12.85 3.40
C HIS A 165 11.86 12.30 4.69
N MET A 166 12.68 11.24 4.64
CA MET A 166 13.43 10.75 5.81
C MET A 166 14.87 11.24 5.81
N MET A 167 15.63 11.01 4.73
CA MET A 167 17.03 11.43 4.60
C MET A 167 17.17 12.94 4.39
N GLY A 168 16.38 13.51 3.47
CA GLY A 168 16.23 14.95 3.31
C GLY A 168 14.92 15.42 3.95
N LYS A 169 14.94 16.57 4.63
CA LYS A 169 13.73 17.22 5.14
C LYS A 169 13.79 18.71 4.89
N ARG A 170 12.62 19.33 4.70
CA ARG A 170 12.52 20.79 4.80
C ARG A 170 12.58 21.16 6.28
N VAL A 171 13.43 22.13 6.58
CA VAL A 171 13.66 22.60 7.95
C VAL A 171 13.02 23.96 8.15
N ASN A 172 12.58 24.22 9.38
CA ASN A 172 12.15 25.55 9.80
C ASN A 172 13.39 26.39 10.18
N PHE A 173 13.24 27.71 10.29
CA PHE A 173 14.31 28.66 10.67
C PHE A 173 15.53 28.65 9.73
N ALA A 174 15.29 28.57 8.43
CA ALA A 174 16.34 28.69 7.41
C ALA A 174 15.95 29.74 6.35
N ALA A 175 16.96 30.38 5.76
CA ALA A 175 16.80 31.34 4.67
C ALA A 175 17.85 31.10 3.58
N ARG A 176 17.61 31.59 2.37
CA ARG A 176 18.53 31.51 1.22
C ARG A 176 18.53 32.85 0.49
N THR A 177 19.72 33.36 0.17
CA THR A 177 19.92 34.57 -0.62
C THR A 177 21.13 34.41 -1.54
N VAL A 178 21.28 35.31 -2.51
CA VAL A 178 22.51 35.46 -3.29
C VAL A 178 23.59 36.09 -2.41
N ILE A 179 24.83 35.60 -2.52
CA ILE A 179 25.97 36.12 -1.78
C ILE A 179 26.59 37.33 -2.50
N THR A 180 27.10 38.30 -1.75
CA THR A 180 27.81 39.48 -2.26
C THR A 180 29.09 39.67 -1.44
N PRO A 181 30.24 39.99 -2.08
CA PRO A 181 31.48 40.18 -1.34
C PRO A 181 31.45 41.47 -0.51
N ASP A 182 31.92 41.41 0.74
CA ASP A 182 32.10 42.59 1.61
C ASP A 182 33.46 42.51 2.32
N PRO A 183 34.41 43.44 2.02
CA PRO A 183 35.75 43.42 2.60
C PRO A 183 35.79 43.91 4.06
N ASN A 184 34.71 44.49 4.60
CA ASN A 184 34.70 45.05 5.95
C ASN A 184 34.34 44.02 7.03
N LEU A 185 33.83 42.85 6.65
CA LEU A 185 33.49 41.76 7.57
C LEU A 185 34.72 40.92 7.91
N ARG A 186 34.74 40.37 9.13
CA ARG A 186 35.76 39.40 9.53
C ARG A 186 35.54 38.05 8.82
N ILE A 187 36.58 37.23 8.74
CA ILE A 187 36.55 35.91 8.08
C ILE A 187 35.51 34.97 8.71
N GLU A 188 35.20 35.17 10.00
CA GLU A 188 34.25 34.34 10.76
C GLU A 188 32.81 34.90 10.76
N GLU A 189 32.58 36.05 10.12
CA GLU A 189 31.29 36.74 10.13
C GLU A 189 30.52 36.61 8.82
N ILE A 190 29.21 36.80 8.89
CA ILE A 190 28.35 36.89 7.72
C ILE A 190 27.36 38.05 7.89
N GLY A 191 27.22 38.85 6.83
CA GLY A 191 26.22 39.92 6.77
C GLY A 191 24.81 39.33 6.64
N ILE A 192 23.95 39.57 7.63
CA ILE A 192 22.56 39.13 7.61
C ILE A 192 21.68 40.33 7.21
N PRO A 193 20.87 40.23 6.13
CA PRO A 193 19.92 41.27 5.79
C PRO A 193 18.89 41.48 6.90
N GLU A 194 18.46 42.73 7.11
CA GLU A 194 17.43 43.07 8.11
C GLU A 194 16.14 42.26 7.91
N ALA A 195 15.74 42.03 6.65
CA ALA A 195 14.58 41.22 6.31
C ALA A 195 14.66 39.76 6.84
N PHE A 196 15.87 39.21 7.00
CA PHE A 196 16.08 37.89 7.60
C PHE A 196 16.14 37.97 9.13
N ALA A 197 16.87 38.96 9.67
CA ALA A 197 17.01 39.16 11.10
C ALA A 197 15.66 39.36 11.81
N THR A 198 14.72 40.10 11.19
CA THR A 198 13.40 40.34 11.77
C THR A 198 12.49 39.10 11.76
N LYS A 199 12.76 38.10 10.91
CA LYS A 199 11.94 36.89 10.78
C LYS A 199 12.51 35.68 11.51
N LEU A 200 13.83 35.54 11.56
CA LEU A 200 14.50 34.44 12.22
C LEU A 200 14.60 34.70 13.73
N THR A 201 13.84 33.94 14.50
CA THR A 201 13.80 34.06 15.96
C THR A 201 14.48 32.88 16.63
N TYR A 202 15.01 33.11 17.84
CA TYR A 202 15.59 32.07 18.68
C TYR A 202 14.89 32.08 20.04
N PRO A 203 14.37 30.94 20.52
CA PRO A 203 13.68 30.87 21.80
C PRO A 203 14.69 30.94 22.95
N VAL A 204 14.84 32.13 23.54
CA VAL A 204 15.66 32.34 24.75
C VAL A 204 14.78 32.13 26.00
N PRO A 205 15.16 31.24 26.94
CA PRO A 205 14.43 31.10 28.20
C PRO A 205 14.56 32.38 29.04
N VAL A 206 13.45 32.85 29.60
CA VAL A 206 13.44 34.05 30.45
C VAL A 206 14.13 33.73 31.77
N THR A 207 15.19 34.46 32.10
CA THR A 207 15.88 34.39 33.39
C THR A 207 15.45 35.56 34.26
N THR A 208 15.11 35.29 35.52
CA THR A 208 14.93 36.33 36.53
C THR A 208 16.32 36.83 36.90
N LYS A 209 16.57 38.13 36.72
CA LYS A 209 17.80 38.77 37.18
C LYS A 209 17.91 38.72 38.70
#